data_AF-A0A924N795-F1
#
_entry.id   AF-A0A924N795-F1
#
_cell.length_a   1.000
_cell.length_b   1.000
_cell.length_c   1.000
_cell.angle_alpha   90.00
_cell.angle_beta   90.00
_cell.angle_gamma   90.00
#
_symmetry.space_group_name_H-M   'P 1'
#
loop_
_entity.id
_entity.type
_entity.pdbx_description
1 polymer ?
#
loop_
_entity_poly.entity_id
_entity_poly.type
_entity_poly.pdbx_seq_one_letter_code
_entity_poly.pdbx_strand_id
1 'polypeptide(L)'
;MGTIITEGVLFVALIATGGALLFWLIVSFTPAGVRIRQTQNRKRIERMAALVCPIHGLRTEDHLVRLANGERVCPDCYRETIHG
;
A
#
# COMPACT_ATOMS: atom_id res chain seq x y z
N MET A 1 -27.04 23.34 34.58
CA MET A 1 -26.09 23.61 33.47
C MET A 1 -25.28 22.37 33.11
N GLY A 2 -24.61 21.70 34.07
CA GLY A 2 -23.81 20.50 33.78
C GLY A 2 -24.57 19.36 33.11
N THR A 3 -25.83 19.10 33.51
CA THR A 3 -26.67 18.03 32.96
C THR A 3 -26.99 18.18 31.47
N ILE A 4 -27.27 19.40 31.02
CA ILE A 4 -27.58 19.72 29.62
C ILE A 4 -26.32 19.51 28.75
N ILE A 5 -25.16 19.90 29.26
CA ILE A 5 -23.87 19.70 28.56
C ILE A 5 -23.55 18.21 28.47
N THR A 6 -23.71 17.46 29.57
CA THR A 6 -23.44 16.01 29.57
C THR A 6 -24.35 15.23 28.63
N GLU A 7 -25.63 15.59 28.54
CA GLU A 7 -26.58 14.95 27.64
C GLU A 7 -26.20 15.19 26.16
N GLY A 8 -25.85 16.42 25.80
CA GLY A 8 -25.39 16.74 24.46
C GLY A 8 -24.10 16.02 24.06
N VAL A 9 -23.13 15.93 24.98
CA VAL A 9 -21.87 15.20 24.75
C VAL A 9 -22.13 13.70 24.55
N LEU A 10 -23.01 13.10 25.37
CA LEU A 10 -23.36 11.69 25.23
C LEU A 10 -24.04 11.41 23.89
N PHE A 11 -24.91 12.30 23.42
CA PHE A 11 -25.56 12.15 22.12
C PHE A 11 -24.54 12.17 20.96
N VAL A 12 -23.62 13.14 20.95
CA VAL A 12 -22.55 13.21 19.94
C VAL A 12 -21.63 11.99 20.00
N ALA A 13 -21.26 11.55 21.22
CA ALA A 13 -20.45 10.36 21.40
C ALA A 13 -21.13 9.10 20.86
N LEU A 14 -22.45 8.97 21.06
CA LEU A 14 -23.24 7.85 20.55
C LEU A 14 -23.28 7.84 19.02
N ILE A 15 -23.48 9.01 18.39
CA ILE A 15 -23.44 9.14 16.92
C ILE A 15 -22.05 8.81 16.37
N ALA A 16 -20.99 9.38 16.96
CA ALA A 16 -19.61 9.13 16.52
C ALA A 16 -19.25 7.64 16.64
N THR A 17 -19.64 7.00 17.75
CA THR A 17 -19.40 5.57 17.98
C THR A 17 -20.19 4.73 16.98
N GLY A 18 -21.48 5.03 16.77
CA GLY A 18 -22.31 4.34 15.78
C GLY A 18 -21.75 4.46 14.36
N GLY A 19 -21.34 5.66 13.95
CA GLY A 19 -20.72 5.91 12.65
C GLY A 19 -19.41 5.15 12.46
N ALA A 20 -18.54 5.15 13.48
CA ALA A 20 -17.29 4.42 13.45
C ALA A 20 -17.50 2.89 13.33
N LEU A 21 -18.44 2.33 14.09
CA LEU A 21 -18.78 0.91 14.02
C LEU A 21 -19.38 0.53 12.66
N LEU A 22 -20.26 1.36 12.11
CA LEU A 22 -20.90 1.12 10.83
C LEU A 22 -19.88 1.20 9.68
N PHE A 23 -18.98 2.19 9.72
CA PHE A 23 -17.85 2.28 8.79
C PHE A 23 -16.93 1.05 8.88
N TRP A 24 -16.56 0.65 10.11
CA TRP A 24 -15.73 -0.51 10.35
C TRP A 24 -16.36 -1.80 9.83
N LEU A 25 -17.67 -1.98 10.06
CA LEU A 25 -18.44 -3.12 9.55
C LEU A 25 -18.42 -3.15 8.02
N ILE A 26 -18.72 -2.01 7.37
CA ILE A 26 -18.70 -1.92 5.90
C ILE A 26 -17.32 -2.29 5.39
N VAL A 27 -16.25 -1.65 5.86
CA VAL A 27 -14.90 -1.89 5.35
C VAL A 27 -14.43 -3.33 5.61
N SER A 28 -14.80 -3.91 6.75
CA SER A 28 -14.33 -5.25 7.13
C SER A 28 -15.12 -6.38 6.45
N PHE A 29 -16.43 -6.22 6.28
CA PHE A 29 -17.30 -7.27 5.74
C PHE A 29 -17.62 -7.12 4.26
N THR A 30 -17.46 -5.93 3.66
CA THR A 30 -17.72 -5.78 2.22
C THR A 30 -16.50 -6.18 1.38
N PRO A 31 -16.73 -6.76 0.19
CA PRO A 31 -15.68 -7.11 -0.76
C PRO A 31 -14.86 -5.91 -1.24
N ALA A 32 -15.33 -4.67 -1.05
CA ALA A 32 -14.58 -3.46 -1.34
C ALA A 32 -13.32 -3.34 -0.47
N GLY A 33 -13.40 -3.64 0.83
CA GLY A 33 -12.24 -3.63 1.72
C GLY A 33 -11.21 -4.71 1.37
N VAL A 34 -11.69 -5.88 0.96
CA VAL A 34 -10.85 -6.97 0.44
C VAL A 34 -10.14 -6.54 -0.84
N ARG A 35 -10.85 -5.92 -1.79
CA ARG A 35 -10.25 -5.39 -3.03
C ARG A 35 -9.19 -4.34 -2.76
N ILE A 36 -9.40 -3.44 -1.80
CA ILE A 36 -8.39 -2.43 -1.42
C ILE A 36 -7.15 -3.12 -0.86
N ARG A 37 -7.31 -4.06 0.07
CA ARG A 37 -6.19 -4.84 0.63
C ARG A 37 -5.44 -5.64 -0.45
N GLN A 38 -6.18 -6.28 -1.36
CA GLN A 38 -5.59 -7.02 -2.48
C GLN A 38 -4.80 -6.09 -3.42
N THR A 39 -5.34 -4.93 -3.75
CA THR A 39 -4.66 -3.95 -4.61
C THR A 39 -3.36 -3.45 -3.96
N GLN A 40 -3.39 -3.16 -2.66
CA GLN A 40 -2.20 -2.75 -1.91
C GLN A 40 -1.15 -3.88 -1.86
N ASN A 41 -1.58 -5.12 -1.59
CA ASN A 41 -0.68 -6.28 -1.60
C ASN A 41 -0.07 -6.51 -2.99
N ARG A 42 -0.86 -6.43 -4.07
CA ARG A 42 -0.36 -6.57 -5.43
C ARG A 42 0.71 -5.53 -5.75
N LYS A 43 0.46 -4.25 -5.43
CA LYS A 43 1.47 -3.19 -5.58
C LYS A 43 2.74 -3.47 -4.79
N ARG A 44 2.62 -4.01 -3.58
CA ARG A 44 3.78 -4.37 -2.75
C ARG A 44 4.59 -5.50 -3.38
N ILE A 45 3.94 -6.54 -3.88
CA ILE A 45 4.57 -7.66 -4.58
C ILE A 45 5.26 -7.18 -5.85
N GLU A 46 4.59 -6.36 -6.66
CA GLU A 46 5.16 -5.81 -7.89
C GLU A 46 6.43 -4.99 -7.61
N ARG A 47 6.45 -4.18 -6.54
CA ARG A 47 7.66 -3.45 -6.13
C ARG A 47 8.80 -4.39 -5.71
N MET A 48 8.49 -5.44 -4.94
CA MET A 48 9.50 -6.42 -4.56
C MET A 48 10.03 -7.18 -5.78
N ALA A 49 9.15 -7.58 -6.70
CA ALA A 49 9.54 -8.27 -7.93
C ALA A 49 10.42 -7.39 -8.82
N ALA A 50 10.15 -6.09 -8.89
CA ALA A 50 10.98 -5.14 -9.63
C ALA A 50 12.42 -5.00 -9.07
N LEU A 51 12.64 -5.42 -7.81
CA LEU A 51 13.96 -5.47 -7.19
C LEU A 51 14.70 -6.78 -7.44
N VAL A 52 14.02 -7.80 -7.98
CA VAL A 52 14.63 -9.08 -8.27
C VAL A 52 15.03 -9.10 -9.74
N CYS A 53 16.33 -9.18 -9.99
CA CYS A 53 16.83 -9.56 -11.29
C CYS A 53 16.60 -11.07 -11.50
N PRO A 54 16.02 -11.51 -12.63
CA PRO A 54 15.81 -12.94 -12.90
C PRO A 54 17.12 -13.72 -13.12
N ILE A 55 18.23 -13.04 -13.41
CA ILE A 55 19.54 -13.66 -13.68
C ILE A 55 20.40 -13.64 -12.42
N HIS A 56 20.52 -12.48 -11.78
CA HIS A 56 21.47 -12.27 -10.68
C HIS A 56 20.82 -12.10 -9.30
N GLY A 57 19.51 -12.27 -9.17
CA GLY A 57 18.79 -12.28 -7.89
C GLY A 57 18.43 -10.91 -7.31
N LEU A 58 18.26 -10.84 -5.99
CA LEU A 58 17.81 -9.63 -5.27
C LEU A 58 18.76 -8.45 -5.42
N ARG A 59 18.21 -7.26 -5.65
CA ARG A 59 18.91 -5.97 -5.71
C ARG A 59 18.23 -4.93 -4.82
N THR A 60 18.99 -3.92 -4.43
CA THR A 60 18.46 -2.74 -3.73
C THR A 60 18.02 -1.69 -4.76
N GLU A 61 17.05 -0.84 -4.37
CA GLU A 61 16.50 0.18 -5.28
C GLU A 61 17.57 1.15 -5.78
N ASP A 62 18.55 1.47 -4.93
CA ASP A 62 19.64 2.43 -5.20
C ASP A 62 20.66 1.93 -6.22
N HIS A 63 20.69 0.63 -6.49
CA HIS A 63 21.67 0.01 -7.40
C HIS A 63 21.08 -0.34 -8.76
N LEU A 64 19.80 -0.04 -9.01
CA LEU A 64 19.16 -0.27 -10.31
C LEU A 64 19.52 0.85 -11.30
N VAL A 65 19.95 0.47 -12.49
CA VAL A 65 20.23 1.38 -13.59
C VAL A 65 18.92 1.70 -14.31
N ARG A 66 18.64 2.98 -14.57
CA ARG A 66 17.47 3.41 -15.33
C ARG A 66 17.82 3.57 -16.81
N LEU A 67 17.12 2.84 -17.65
CA LEU A 67 17.27 2.90 -19.11
C LEU A 67 16.55 4.12 -19.68
N ALA A 68 16.91 4.49 -20.92
CA ALA A 68 16.30 5.62 -21.64
C ALA A 68 14.80 5.44 -21.91
N ASN A 69 14.33 4.18 -22.01
CA ASN A 69 12.92 3.83 -22.12
C ASN A 69 12.16 3.91 -20.77
N GLY A 70 12.86 4.22 -19.67
CA GLY A 70 12.30 4.34 -18.33
C GLY A 70 12.30 3.05 -17.51
N GLU A 71 12.68 1.92 -18.08
CA GLU A 71 12.82 0.64 -17.38
C GLU A 71 14.00 0.64 -16.40
N ARG A 72 13.97 -0.26 -15.41
CA ARG A 72 15.03 -0.44 -14.42
C ARG A 72 15.68 -1.80 -14.62
N VAL A 73 17.00 -1.83 -14.71
CA VAL A 73 17.79 -3.03 -14.98
C VAL A 73 18.92 -3.16 -13.96
N CYS A 74 19.33 -4.39 -13.70
CA CYS A 74 20.43 -4.69 -12.80
C CYS A 74 21.77 -4.19 -13.38
N PRO A 75 22.73 -3.74 -12.55
CA PRO A 75 23.98 -3.15 -13.05
C PRO A 75 24.84 -4.17 -13.78
N ASP A 76 24.78 -5.44 -13.37
CA ASP A 76 25.53 -6.54 -14.00
C ASP A 76 24.96 -6.86 -15.38
N CYS A 77 23.64 -6.98 -15.50
CA CYS A 77 22.91 -7.12 -16.76
C CYS A 77 23.25 -5.97 -17.73
N TYR A 78 23.27 -4.74 -17.21
CA TYR A 78 23.58 -3.56 -18.02
C TYR A 78 25.02 -3.61 -18.55
N ARG A 79 25.98 -3.99 -17.71
CA ARG A 79 27.38 -4.19 -18.14
C ARG A 79 27.51 -5.31 -19.18
N GLU A 80 26.85 -6.44 -18.95
CA GLU A 80 26.82 -7.58 -19.89
C GLU A 80 26.25 -7.16 -21.25
N THR A 81 25.19 -6.35 -21.29
CA THR A 81 24.61 -5.86 -22.57
C THR A 81 25.46 -4.84 -23.32
N ILE A 82 26.35 -4.12 -22.63
CA ILE A 82 27.23 -3.10 -23.25
C ILE A 82 28.58 -3.68 -23.67
N HIS A 83 29.04 -4.72 -22.97
CA HIS A 83 30.33 -5.35 -23.22
C HIS A 83 30.24 -6.71 -23.93
N GLY A 84 29.03 -7.22 -24.17
CA GLY A 84 28.76 -8.40 -25.00
C GLY A 84 28.48 -8.01 -26.44
#